data_AF-A0A537WZF2-F1
#
_entry.id   AF-A0A537WZF2-F1
#
_cell.length_a   1.000
_cell.length_b   1.000
_cell.length_c   1.000
_cell.angle_alpha   90.00
_cell.angle_beta   90.00
_cell.angle_gamma   90.00
#
_symmetry.space_group_name_H-M   'P 1'
#
loop_
_entity.id
_entity.type
_entity.pdbx_description
1 polymer ?
#
loop_
_entity_poly.entity_id
_entity_poly.type
_entity_poly.pdbx_seq_one_letter_code
_entity_poly.pdbx_strand_id
1 'polypeptide(L)'
;MLARPERGSGVGGTDEASRLRDGFAESTLGLARSRRAVVLAAGRSERMRALTAGGSKAHLHLGGVSLIERAVGRLLTVGIEDVIVVVGARSTSVERLVQRIARRGVRTLFADRWMEGNGASLAAAERELVDDPLFVVMVADHVFSDGATDQLVAASRPSVLVDEHPDPVIWSEGTRVRIEDGRALEFSKELSELPVDCGAFVLSPAIFEAQRRAAAEGDASLSGAICRFAALHPIAAVPLPPGAWWHDLDTPVDVRAARRSVRRSLRKPADGPVSRFLNRPISTRMSMAISRFRPSPGAISVIALLLCAIGSSSLALGKGIAGGIFVQLGSVVDGVDGEIARLQYRTSAWGALMDGMLDRIGDAMVVAGLAIWVVHDGMIGDVWAIGLAVGALTGSLLSMATKDRIRALGMREAPEDRLRLLLGGRDARLLLVAIAAVAGRPVWGLVAIVVTTTVTLIARLVAVARSADPT
;
A
#
# COMPACT_ATOMS: atom_id res chain seq x y z
N MET A 1 -17.15 18.12 62.46
CA MET A 1 -16.37 19.13 61.73
C MET A 1 -15.24 18.38 61.03
N LEU A 2 -15.29 18.37 59.70
CA LEU A 2 -14.66 17.39 58.80
C LEU A 2 -13.13 17.55 58.71
N ALA A 3 -12.40 16.46 58.91
CA ALA A 3 -10.99 16.31 58.53
C ALA A 3 -10.91 15.51 57.22
N ARG A 4 -10.23 16.06 56.21
CA ARG A 4 -9.87 15.37 54.95
C ARG A 4 -8.71 14.41 55.19
N PRO A 5 -8.70 13.22 54.57
CA PRO A 5 -7.47 12.48 54.36
C PRO A 5 -6.97 12.57 52.91
N GLU A 6 -5.66 12.36 52.83
CA GLU A 6 -4.72 12.46 51.72
C GLU A 6 -4.98 11.46 50.59
N ARG A 7 -4.52 11.79 49.37
CA ARG A 7 -4.35 10.81 48.28
C ARG A 7 -2.87 10.56 48.06
N GLY A 8 -2.52 9.29 48.18
CA GLY A 8 -1.19 8.75 48.05
C GLY A 8 -0.62 8.78 46.62
N SER A 9 0.71 8.78 46.63
CA SER A 9 1.64 8.52 45.54
C SER A 9 1.45 7.14 44.91
N GLY A 10 1.39 7.09 43.58
CA GLY A 10 1.52 5.87 42.78
C GLY A 10 2.56 6.07 41.69
N VAL A 11 3.76 5.54 41.91
CA VAL A 11 4.82 5.35 40.92
C VAL A 11 4.51 4.09 40.13
N GLY A 12 4.54 4.15 38.79
CA GLY A 12 4.54 2.97 37.94
C GLY A 12 4.17 3.30 36.50
N GLY A 13 5.13 3.22 35.57
CA GLY A 13 4.83 3.43 34.15
C GLY A 13 6.05 3.61 33.26
N THR A 14 6.98 2.66 33.24
CA THR A 14 8.07 2.63 32.23
C THR A 14 8.33 1.23 31.67
N ASP A 15 7.28 0.44 31.45
CA ASP A 15 7.38 -0.83 30.72
C ASP A 15 6.21 -1.09 29.74
N GLU A 16 5.44 -0.04 29.42
CA GLU A 16 4.22 -0.14 28.61
C GLU A 16 4.43 0.33 27.15
N ALA A 17 5.46 1.13 26.89
CA ALA A 17 5.69 1.72 25.57
C ALA A 17 6.41 0.80 24.56
N SER A 18 7.17 -0.21 25.01
CA SER A 18 7.81 -1.19 24.10
C SER A 18 6.86 -2.34 23.73
N ARG A 19 5.80 -2.59 24.51
CA ARG A 19 4.73 -3.54 24.18
C ARG A 19 3.75 -3.01 23.13
N LEU A 20 3.77 -1.70 22.83
CA LEU A 20 2.84 -1.07 21.88
C LEU A 20 3.19 -1.25 20.39
N ARG A 21 4.28 -1.95 20.06
CA ARG A 21 4.58 -2.36 18.67
C ARG A 21 4.35 -3.84 18.38
N ASP A 22 4.34 -4.69 19.41
CA ASP A 22 4.05 -6.12 19.31
C ASP A 22 2.67 -6.52 19.85
N GLY A 23 1.87 -5.58 20.36
CA GLY A 23 0.58 -5.82 21.01
C GLY A 23 -0.69 -5.75 20.14
N PHE A 24 -0.60 -5.59 18.82
CA PHE A 24 -1.80 -5.56 17.94
C PHE A 24 -2.37 -6.96 17.60
N ALA A 25 -1.96 -7.98 18.35
CA ALA A 25 -2.42 -9.34 18.17
C ALA A 25 -2.64 -10.08 19.50
N GLU A 26 -3.27 -9.47 20.51
CA GLU A 26 -4.00 -10.28 21.50
C GLU A 26 -5.01 -9.51 22.37
N SER A 27 -6.24 -10.02 22.34
CA SER A 27 -7.30 -9.91 23.33
C SER A 27 -7.94 -8.54 23.59
N THR A 28 -9.10 -8.33 22.99
CA THR A 28 -10.24 -7.75 23.73
C THR A 28 -11.52 -8.39 23.20
N LEU A 29 -12.13 -9.25 24.02
CA LEU A 29 -13.29 -10.12 23.75
C LEU A 29 -13.00 -11.30 22.80
N GLY A 30 -13.02 -12.53 23.33
CA GLY A 30 -12.62 -13.78 22.70
C GLY A 30 -13.49 -14.29 21.54
N LEU A 31 -13.61 -13.52 20.47
CA LEU A 31 -13.93 -14.02 19.13
C LEU A 31 -12.66 -13.89 18.28
N ALA A 32 -12.11 -15.04 17.86
CA ALA A 32 -10.88 -15.10 17.10
C ALA A 32 -11.02 -14.35 15.77
N ARG A 33 -10.09 -13.43 15.48
CA ARG A 33 -9.90 -12.85 14.15
C ARG A 33 -9.75 -13.98 13.12
N SER A 34 -10.40 -13.86 11.96
CA SER A 34 -10.30 -14.84 10.89
C SER A 34 -8.83 -15.06 10.49
N ARG A 35 -8.31 -16.27 10.69
CA ARG A 35 -6.94 -16.64 10.32
C ARG A 35 -6.85 -17.29 8.95
N ARG A 36 -7.99 -17.80 8.44
CA ARG A 36 -8.12 -18.46 7.14
C ARG A 36 -8.90 -17.60 6.16
N ALA A 37 -8.51 -17.70 4.89
CA ALA A 37 -9.23 -17.11 3.77
C ALA A 37 -9.34 -18.08 2.59
N VAL A 38 -10.43 -17.95 1.85
CA VAL A 38 -10.66 -18.61 0.57
C VAL A 38 -10.69 -17.57 -0.54
N VAL A 39 -9.91 -17.81 -1.59
CA VAL A 39 -9.93 -17.02 -2.82
C VAL A 39 -10.59 -17.84 -3.92
N LEU A 40 -11.74 -17.39 -4.42
CA LEU A 40 -12.48 -18.05 -5.49
C LEU A 40 -11.92 -17.64 -6.85
N ALA A 41 -11.20 -18.55 -7.52
CA ALA A 41 -10.54 -18.31 -8.81
C ALA A 41 -11.03 -19.25 -9.94
N ALA A 42 -12.18 -19.89 -9.76
CA ALA A 42 -12.67 -20.98 -10.60
C ALA A 42 -13.51 -20.55 -11.82
N GLY A 43 -13.55 -19.26 -12.21
CA GLY A 43 -14.44 -18.76 -13.27
C GLY A 43 -14.01 -19.04 -14.74
N ARG A 44 -15.00 -19.13 -15.66
CA ARG A 44 -14.82 -19.41 -17.10
C ARG A 44 -14.19 -18.28 -17.93
N SER A 45 -14.12 -17.05 -17.39
CA SER A 45 -13.50 -15.89 -18.05
C SER A 45 -14.07 -15.55 -19.44
N GLU A 46 -15.33 -15.88 -19.71
CA GLU A 46 -15.93 -15.86 -21.06
C GLU A 46 -15.96 -14.46 -21.69
N ARG A 47 -16.31 -13.44 -20.89
CA ARG A 47 -16.35 -12.02 -21.31
C ARG A 47 -14.95 -11.41 -21.55
N MET A 48 -13.89 -12.10 -21.13
CA MET A 48 -12.49 -11.64 -21.22
C MET A 48 -11.62 -12.50 -22.13
N ARG A 49 -12.23 -13.35 -22.96
CA ARG A 49 -11.53 -14.34 -23.80
C ARG A 49 -10.41 -13.74 -24.67
N ALA A 50 -10.61 -12.52 -25.18
CA ALA A 50 -9.63 -11.78 -25.98
C ALA A 50 -8.37 -11.37 -25.20
N LEU A 51 -8.50 -11.07 -23.90
CA LEU A 51 -7.40 -10.66 -23.03
C LEU A 51 -6.76 -11.82 -22.28
N THR A 52 -7.49 -12.91 -22.09
CA THR A 52 -6.98 -14.11 -21.42
C THR A 52 -6.46 -15.17 -22.39
N ALA A 53 -6.54 -14.93 -23.72
CA ALA A 53 -6.34 -15.96 -24.75
C ALA A 53 -7.18 -17.22 -24.49
N GLY A 54 -8.38 -17.01 -23.95
CA GLY A 54 -9.26 -18.06 -23.47
C GLY A 54 -8.87 -18.69 -22.13
N GLY A 55 -7.80 -18.27 -21.45
CA GLY A 55 -7.36 -18.69 -20.11
C GLY A 55 -8.13 -18.06 -18.94
N SER A 56 -7.69 -18.32 -17.70
CA SER A 56 -8.30 -17.78 -16.47
C SER A 56 -7.91 -16.31 -16.22
N LYS A 57 -8.88 -15.47 -15.81
CA LYS A 57 -8.65 -14.09 -15.33
C LYS A 57 -7.62 -14.02 -14.20
N ALA A 58 -7.41 -15.11 -13.44
CA ALA A 58 -6.38 -15.18 -12.40
C ALA A 58 -4.97 -14.80 -12.93
N HIS A 59 -4.70 -15.04 -14.22
CA HIS A 59 -3.44 -14.69 -14.90
C HIS A 59 -3.38 -13.26 -15.43
N LEU A 60 -4.47 -12.49 -15.38
CA LEU A 60 -4.46 -11.11 -15.85
C LEU A 60 -3.52 -10.28 -14.97
N HIS A 61 -2.65 -9.49 -15.60
CA HIS A 61 -1.67 -8.68 -14.87
C HIS A 61 -2.10 -7.22 -14.79
N LEU A 62 -2.20 -6.72 -13.57
CA LEU A 62 -2.29 -5.30 -13.28
C LEU A 62 -0.96 -4.83 -12.70
N GLY A 63 -0.31 -3.87 -13.37
CA GLY A 63 0.99 -3.35 -12.91
C GLY A 63 2.06 -4.43 -12.75
N GLY A 64 2.09 -5.43 -13.64
CA GLY A 64 3.07 -6.51 -13.61
C GLY A 64 2.81 -7.63 -12.59
N VAL A 65 1.69 -7.59 -11.88
CA VAL A 65 1.31 -8.56 -10.85
C VAL A 65 -0.04 -9.17 -11.20
N SER A 66 -0.14 -10.50 -11.12
CA SER A 66 -1.36 -11.23 -11.47
C SER A 66 -2.51 -10.96 -10.49
N LEU A 67 -3.76 -11.15 -10.89
CA LEU A 67 -4.91 -10.93 -10.00
C LEU A 67 -4.87 -11.84 -8.79
N ILE A 68 -4.51 -13.12 -8.97
CA ILE A 68 -4.44 -14.05 -7.85
C ILE A 68 -3.34 -13.66 -6.85
N GLU A 69 -2.18 -13.21 -7.34
CA GLU A 69 -1.11 -12.71 -6.48
C GLU A 69 -1.53 -11.43 -5.75
N ARG A 70 -2.39 -10.60 -6.35
CA ARG A 70 -2.96 -9.43 -5.68
C ARG A 70 -3.94 -9.81 -4.57
N ALA A 71 -4.85 -10.75 -4.83
CA ALA A 71 -5.81 -11.24 -3.84
C ALA A 71 -5.08 -11.89 -2.65
N VAL A 72 -4.17 -12.84 -2.93
CA VAL A 72 -3.35 -13.49 -1.91
C VAL A 72 -2.47 -12.47 -1.18
N GLY A 73 -1.76 -11.61 -1.91
CA GLY A 73 -0.90 -10.58 -1.34
C GLY A 73 -1.66 -9.65 -0.40
N ARG A 74 -2.86 -9.19 -0.78
CA ARG A 74 -3.73 -8.38 0.05
C ARG A 74 -4.09 -9.09 1.36
N LEU A 75 -4.58 -10.32 1.28
CA LEU A 75 -4.97 -11.11 2.46
C LEU A 75 -3.79 -11.29 3.43
N LEU A 76 -2.61 -11.65 2.91
CA LEU A 76 -1.40 -11.81 3.71
C LEU A 76 -0.97 -10.48 4.37
N THR A 77 -1.05 -9.35 3.66
CA THR A 77 -0.71 -8.03 4.22
C THR A 77 -1.66 -7.58 5.34
N VAL A 78 -2.91 -8.06 5.32
CA VAL A 78 -3.93 -7.76 6.33
C VAL A 78 -3.90 -8.79 7.47
N GLY A 79 -2.96 -9.74 7.45
CA GLY A 79 -2.68 -10.66 8.55
C GLY A 79 -3.40 -12.01 8.46
N ILE A 80 -3.92 -12.40 7.30
CA ILE A 80 -4.36 -13.79 7.08
C ILE A 80 -3.13 -14.70 7.03
N GLU A 81 -3.21 -15.81 7.76
CA GLU A 81 -2.10 -16.76 7.92
C GLU A 81 -2.19 -17.95 6.95
N ASP A 82 -3.41 -18.39 6.61
CA ASP A 82 -3.66 -19.51 5.70
C ASP A 82 -4.68 -19.15 4.61
N VAL A 83 -4.27 -19.27 3.34
CA VAL A 83 -5.04 -18.88 2.16
C VAL A 83 -5.22 -20.09 1.24
N ILE A 84 -6.49 -20.46 1.04
CA ILE A 84 -6.92 -21.52 0.14
C ILE A 84 -7.40 -20.90 -1.17
N VAL A 85 -6.66 -21.11 -2.25
CA VAL A 85 -7.06 -20.66 -3.58
C VAL A 85 -7.86 -21.76 -4.26
N VAL A 86 -9.17 -21.55 -4.40
CA VAL A 86 -10.07 -22.50 -5.06
C VAL A 86 -9.99 -22.31 -6.57
N VAL A 87 -9.62 -23.38 -7.28
CA VAL A 87 -9.38 -23.39 -8.72
C VAL A 87 -10.31 -24.37 -9.43
N GLY A 88 -10.71 -24.01 -10.66
CA GLY A 88 -11.51 -24.85 -11.57
C GLY A 88 -10.67 -25.37 -12.74
N ALA A 89 -11.28 -25.54 -13.93
CA ALA A 89 -10.58 -26.11 -15.09
C ALA A 89 -9.30 -25.33 -15.48
N ARG A 90 -8.28 -26.10 -15.89
CA ARG A 90 -6.90 -25.64 -16.17
C ARG A 90 -6.15 -25.16 -14.91
N SER A 91 -6.47 -25.80 -13.78
CA SER A 91 -5.87 -25.57 -12.46
C SER A 91 -4.35 -25.57 -12.50
N THR A 92 -3.70 -26.42 -13.31
CA THR A 92 -2.23 -26.54 -13.40
C THR A 92 -1.50 -25.22 -13.67
N SER A 93 -2.12 -24.27 -14.39
CA SER A 93 -1.50 -22.96 -14.66
C SER A 93 -1.59 -22.02 -13.45
N VAL A 94 -2.75 -22.00 -12.78
CA VAL A 94 -3.00 -21.20 -11.57
C VAL A 94 -2.26 -21.80 -10.39
N GLU A 95 -2.24 -23.12 -10.25
CA GLU A 95 -1.43 -23.86 -9.29
C GLU A 95 0.04 -23.51 -9.41
N ARG A 96 0.63 -23.54 -10.61
CA ARG A 96 2.03 -23.11 -10.83
C ARG A 96 2.27 -21.64 -10.46
N LEU A 97 1.28 -20.78 -10.64
CA LEU A 97 1.37 -19.38 -10.23
C LEU A 97 1.31 -19.26 -8.70
N VAL A 98 0.38 -19.97 -8.05
CA VAL A 98 0.23 -20.05 -6.60
C VAL A 98 1.48 -20.65 -5.94
N GLN A 99 2.05 -21.72 -6.50
CA GLN A 99 3.30 -22.32 -6.03
C GLN A 99 4.49 -21.35 -6.09
N ARG A 100 4.55 -20.46 -7.10
CA ARG A 100 5.61 -19.44 -7.20
C ARG A 100 5.46 -18.30 -6.18
N ILE A 101 4.24 -18.04 -5.72
CA ILE A 101 3.95 -17.05 -4.66
C ILE A 101 3.84 -17.69 -3.28
N ALA A 102 3.87 -19.03 -3.21
CA ALA A 102 3.62 -19.80 -1.99
C ALA A 102 4.67 -19.46 -0.94
N ARG A 103 4.23 -18.64 0.01
CA ARG A 103 4.81 -18.55 1.34
C ARG A 103 4.20 -19.68 2.19
N ARG A 104 4.71 -19.91 3.41
CA ARG A 104 3.99 -20.75 4.38
C ARG A 104 2.53 -20.27 4.46
N GLY A 105 1.58 -21.20 4.36
CA GLY A 105 0.14 -20.90 4.46
C GLY A 105 -0.56 -20.47 3.15
N VAL A 106 -0.05 -20.80 1.96
CA VAL A 106 -0.82 -20.60 0.72
C VAL A 106 -0.85 -21.89 -0.08
N ARG A 107 -2.06 -22.35 -0.42
CA ARG A 107 -2.27 -23.60 -1.17
C ARG A 107 -3.45 -23.49 -2.14
N THR A 108 -3.52 -24.41 -3.09
CA THR A 108 -4.65 -24.54 -4.00
C THR A 108 -5.58 -25.68 -3.60
N LEU A 109 -6.87 -25.51 -3.87
CA LEU A 109 -7.88 -26.56 -3.73
C LEU A 109 -8.68 -26.64 -5.05
N PHE A 110 -8.81 -27.84 -5.61
CA PHE A 110 -9.58 -28.03 -6.83
C PHE A 110 -11.07 -28.20 -6.50
N ALA A 111 -11.93 -27.49 -7.22
CA ALA A 111 -13.38 -27.66 -7.12
C ALA A 111 -13.90 -28.46 -8.31
N ASP A 112 -14.38 -29.69 -8.09
CA ASP A 112 -14.91 -30.54 -9.17
C ASP A 112 -16.15 -29.93 -9.84
N ARG A 113 -17.04 -29.36 -9.02
CA ARG A 113 -18.33 -28.77 -9.42
C ARG A 113 -18.21 -27.28 -9.76
N TRP A 114 -17.02 -26.81 -10.11
CA TRP A 114 -16.78 -25.39 -10.40
C TRP A 114 -17.66 -24.82 -11.52
N MET A 115 -18.12 -25.68 -12.46
CA MET A 115 -18.98 -25.26 -13.57
C MET A 115 -20.41 -24.90 -13.17
N GLU A 116 -20.87 -25.34 -11.99
CA GLU A 116 -22.21 -25.07 -11.51
C GLU A 116 -22.35 -23.66 -10.95
N GLY A 117 -21.27 -23.08 -10.42
CA GLY A 117 -21.27 -21.72 -9.89
C GLY A 117 -20.14 -21.44 -8.90
N ASN A 118 -19.97 -20.18 -8.54
CA ASN A 118 -19.00 -19.77 -7.52
C ASN A 118 -19.40 -20.23 -6.10
N GLY A 119 -20.68 -20.45 -5.82
CA GLY A 119 -21.14 -21.09 -4.59
C GLY A 119 -20.72 -22.57 -4.52
N ALA A 120 -20.88 -23.32 -5.62
CA ALA A 120 -20.37 -24.69 -5.71
C ALA A 120 -18.83 -24.77 -5.60
N SER A 121 -18.12 -23.74 -6.10
CA SER A 121 -16.67 -23.62 -5.92
C SER A 121 -16.31 -23.44 -4.44
N LEU A 122 -17.00 -22.56 -3.72
CA LEU A 122 -16.79 -22.37 -2.28
C LEU A 122 -17.03 -23.68 -1.50
N ALA A 123 -18.07 -24.44 -1.83
CA ALA A 123 -18.41 -25.69 -1.16
C ALA A 123 -17.27 -26.74 -1.20
N ALA A 124 -16.39 -26.70 -2.20
CA ALA A 124 -15.23 -27.59 -2.25
C ALA A 124 -14.25 -27.39 -1.08
N ALA A 125 -14.25 -26.20 -0.46
CA ALA A 125 -13.43 -25.88 0.70
C ALA A 125 -14.07 -26.24 2.06
N GLU A 126 -15.26 -26.86 2.09
CA GLU A 126 -16.01 -27.15 3.33
C GLU A 126 -15.18 -27.93 4.35
N ARG A 127 -14.53 -29.01 3.92
CA ARG A 127 -13.71 -29.87 4.81
C ARG A 127 -12.55 -29.13 5.46
N GLU A 128 -12.06 -28.09 4.82
CA GLU A 128 -10.89 -27.32 5.26
C GLU A 128 -11.26 -26.17 6.21
N LEU A 129 -12.55 -25.84 6.30
CA LEU A 129 -13.07 -24.68 6.98
C LEU A 129 -14.11 -25.01 8.05
N VAL A 130 -14.56 -26.26 8.15
CA VAL A 130 -15.63 -26.68 9.08
C VAL A 130 -15.31 -26.38 10.54
N ASP A 131 -14.03 -26.42 10.92
CA ASP A 131 -13.56 -26.16 12.28
C ASP A 131 -13.23 -24.67 12.53
N ASP A 132 -13.27 -23.82 11.51
CA ASP A 132 -13.02 -22.38 11.66
C ASP A 132 -14.32 -21.65 11.98
N PRO A 133 -14.40 -20.93 13.11
CA PRO A 133 -15.63 -20.21 13.46
C PRO A 133 -15.96 -19.11 12.44
N LEU A 134 -14.93 -18.47 11.87
CA LEU A 134 -15.03 -17.47 10.82
C LEU A 134 -13.85 -17.59 9.85
N PHE A 135 -14.13 -17.37 8.57
CA PHE A 135 -13.12 -17.29 7.51
C PHE A 135 -13.49 -16.21 6.49
N VAL A 136 -12.47 -15.68 5.82
CA VAL A 136 -12.66 -14.68 4.75
C VAL A 136 -12.95 -15.39 3.43
N VAL A 137 -13.88 -14.86 2.63
CA VAL A 137 -14.09 -15.27 1.23
C VAL A 137 -13.84 -14.06 0.33
N MET A 138 -13.02 -14.21 -0.69
CA MET A 138 -12.71 -13.16 -1.66
C MET A 138 -12.79 -13.69 -3.09
N VAL A 139 -13.42 -12.95 -3.99
CA VAL A 139 -13.45 -13.29 -5.41
C VAL A 139 -12.18 -12.79 -6.10
N ALA A 140 -11.51 -13.66 -6.86
CA ALA A 140 -10.16 -13.37 -7.39
C ALA A 140 -10.10 -12.28 -8.47
N ASP A 141 -11.21 -11.97 -9.14
CA ASP A 141 -11.27 -10.92 -10.16
C ASP A 141 -11.67 -9.55 -9.61
N HIS A 142 -11.81 -9.44 -8.29
CA HIS A 142 -12.03 -8.19 -7.59
C HIS A 142 -10.69 -7.66 -7.03
N VAL A 143 -10.40 -6.38 -7.26
CA VAL A 143 -9.11 -5.78 -6.91
C VAL A 143 -9.31 -4.60 -5.99
N PHE A 144 -8.56 -4.59 -4.89
CA PHE A 144 -8.73 -3.63 -3.80
C PHE A 144 -7.47 -2.78 -3.56
N SER A 145 -7.69 -1.50 -3.25
CA SER A 145 -6.65 -0.60 -2.73
C SER A 145 -6.11 -1.05 -1.36
N ASP A 146 -4.98 -0.46 -0.94
CA ASP A 146 -4.46 -0.69 0.42
C ASP A 146 -5.44 -0.16 1.47
N GLY A 147 -5.70 -0.92 2.53
CA GLY A 147 -6.64 -0.55 3.60
C GLY A 147 -8.11 -0.90 3.34
N ALA A 148 -8.49 -1.22 2.10
CA ALA A 148 -9.90 -1.39 1.71
C ALA A 148 -10.60 -2.55 2.44
N THR A 149 -9.88 -3.62 2.76
CA THR A 149 -10.43 -4.86 3.34
C THR A 149 -10.15 -5.00 4.83
N ASP A 150 -9.45 -4.05 5.44
CA ASP A 150 -8.87 -4.20 6.79
C ASP A 150 -9.96 -4.34 7.85
N GLN A 151 -11.00 -3.49 7.78
CA GLN A 151 -12.14 -3.55 8.70
C GLN A 151 -12.95 -4.84 8.53
N LEU A 152 -13.13 -5.29 7.28
CA LEU A 152 -13.83 -6.54 7.00
C LEU A 152 -13.09 -7.73 7.62
N VAL A 153 -11.77 -7.86 7.37
CA VAL A 153 -10.97 -8.98 7.88
C VAL A 153 -10.87 -8.99 9.41
N ALA A 154 -10.94 -7.81 10.03
CA ALA A 154 -10.97 -7.67 11.49
C ALA A 154 -12.34 -7.98 12.12
N ALA A 155 -13.40 -8.21 11.31
CA ALA A 155 -14.73 -8.46 11.82
C ALA A 155 -14.81 -9.78 12.61
N SER A 156 -15.49 -9.74 13.75
CA SER A 156 -15.72 -10.88 14.65
C SER A 156 -17.07 -11.56 14.46
N ARG A 157 -17.75 -11.27 13.34
CA ARG A 157 -19.07 -11.82 12.98
C ARG A 157 -19.21 -11.86 11.45
N PRO A 158 -20.17 -12.63 10.92
CA PRO A 158 -20.43 -12.63 9.48
C PRO A 158 -20.66 -11.22 8.96
N SER A 159 -19.94 -10.86 7.91
CA SER A 159 -19.86 -9.48 7.41
C SER A 159 -19.62 -9.46 5.89
N VAL A 160 -20.04 -8.39 5.23
CA VAL A 160 -19.77 -8.14 3.80
C VAL A 160 -19.17 -6.74 3.63
N LEU A 161 -18.16 -6.62 2.77
CA LEU A 161 -17.66 -5.31 2.34
C LEU A 161 -18.60 -4.75 1.27
N VAL A 162 -19.13 -3.55 1.51
CA VAL A 162 -20.07 -2.87 0.61
C VAL A 162 -19.54 -1.51 0.18
N ASP A 163 -19.77 -1.19 -1.09
CA ASP A 163 -19.62 0.17 -1.60
C ASP A 163 -20.98 0.83 -1.56
N GLU A 164 -21.15 1.79 -0.65
CA GLU A 164 -22.40 2.54 -0.49
C GLU A 164 -22.59 3.60 -1.56
N HIS A 165 -21.52 3.97 -2.28
CA HIS A 165 -21.51 5.03 -3.28
C HIS A 165 -20.77 4.59 -4.55
N PRO A 166 -21.20 3.48 -5.18
CA PRO A 166 -20.51 2.94 -6.34
C PRO A 166 -20.62 3.89 -7.53
N ASP A 167 -19.59 3.87 -8.40
CA ASP A 167 -19.68 4.52 -9.72
C ASP A 167 -20.85 3.91 -10.52
N PRO A 168 -21.61 4.69 -11.32
CA PRO A 168 -22.74 4.17 -12.09
C PRO A 168 -22.43 2.94 -12.95
N VAL A 169 -21.20 2.81 -13.45
CA VAL A 169 -20.77 1.64 -14.21
C VAL A 169 -20.74 0.40 -13.31
N ILE A 170 -20.14 0.51 -12.13
CA ILE A 170 -20.08 -0.57 -11.13
C ILE A 170 -21.50 -0.93 -10.67
N TRP A 171 -22.34 0.07 -10.41
CA TRP A 171 -23.72 -0.15 -9.96
C TRP A 171 -24.58 -0.90 -10.99
N SER A 172 -24.35 -0.65 -12.30
CA SER A 172 -25.14 -1.26 -13.36
C SER A 172 -24.95 -2.79 -13.49
N GLU A 173 -23.75 -3.29 -13.18
CA GLU A 173 -23.41 -4.71 -13.33
C GLU A 173 -23.25 -5.44 -11.98
N GLY A 174 -23.03 -4.68 -10.90
CA GLY A 174 -22.79 -5.19 -9.56
C GLY A 174 -24.03 -5.79 -8.91
N THR A 175 -23.78 -6.70 -7.97
CA THR A 175 -24.83 -7.25 -7.11
C THR A 175 -25.15 -6.21 -6.03
N ARG A 176 -26.37 -5.67 -6.06
CA ARG A 176 -26.77 -4.70 -5.03
C ARG A 176 -27.16 -5.40 -3.75
N VAL A 177 -27.10 -4.65 -2.65
CA VAL A 177 -27.32 -5.15 -1.30
C VAL A 177 -28.40 -4.32 -0.63
N ARG A 178 -29.47 -4.98 -0.17
CA ARG A 178 -30.42 -4.33 0.74
C ARG A 178 -29.86 -4.33 2.15
N ILE A 179 -29.70 -3.13 2.71
CA ILE A 179 -29.15 -2.93 4.06
C ILE A 179 -30.23 -2.30 4.96
N GLU A 180 -30.51 -2.94 6.08
CA GLU A 180 -31.42 -2.45 7.13
C GLU A 180 -30.73 -2.57 8.49
N ASP A 181 -30.73 -1.50 9.30
CA ASP A 181 -30.07 -1.44 10.61
C ASP A 181 -28.60 -1.93 10.60
N GLY A 182 -27.86 -1.59 9.53
CA GLY A 182 -26.46 -1.99 9.35
C GLY A 182 -26.27 -3.47 9.01
N ARG A 183 -27.33 -4.18 8.60
CA ARG A 183 -27.30 -5.59 8.22
C ARG A 183 -27.65 -5.77 6.76
N ALA A 184 -26.87 -6.57 6.05
CA ALA A 184 -27.16 -6.97 4.67
C ALA A 184 -28.15 -8.14 4.68
N LEU A 185 -29.34 -7.92 4.09
CA LEU A 185 -30.46 -8.86 4.12
C LEU A 185 -30.65 -9.61 2.79
N GLU A 186 -30.46 -8.92 1.67
CA GLU A 186 -30.67 -9.47 0.33
C GLU A 186 -29.57 -9.00 -0.62
N PHE A 187 -29.19 -9.89 -1.54
CA PHE A 187 -28.16 -9.67 -2.57
C PHE A 187 -28.76 -10.04 -3.92
N SER A 188 -28.93 -9.05 -4.80
CA SER A 188 -29.45 -9.30 -6.15
C SER A 188 -29.11 -8.17 -7.12
N LYS A 189 -29.00 -8.51 -8.40
CA LYS A 189 -28.82 -7.56 -9.49
C LYS A 189 -30.12 -6.83 -9.88
N GLU A 190 -31.26 -7.28 -9.36
CA GLU A 190 -32.58 -6.73 -9.68
C GLU A 190 -33.04 -5.66 -8.68
N LEU A 191 -32.32 -5.54 -7.56
CA LEU A 191 -32.53 -4.51 -6.55
C LEU A 191 -32.30 -3.11 -7.13
N SER A 192 -32.99 -2.13 -6.54
CA SER A 192 -32.92 -0.71 -6.92
C SER A 192 -32.04 0.12 -5.98
N GLU A 193 -31.62 -0.50 -4.87
CA GLU A 193 -30.79 0.05 -3.82
C GLU A 193 -29.40 0.43 -4.36
N LEU A 194 -28.81 1.48 -3.78
CA LEU A 194 -27.48 1.98 -4.19
C LEU A 194 -26.31 1.07 -3.76
N PRO A 195 -26.27 0.50 -2.54
CA PRO A 195 -25.10 -0.26 -2.10
C PRO A 195 -24.83 -1.49 -2.96
N VAL A 196 -23.57 -1.75 -3.27
CA VAL A 196 -23.10 -2.91 -4.05
C VAL A 196 -22.12 -3.74 -3.23
N ASP A 197 -22.21 -5.06 -3.32
CA ASP A 197 -21.22 -5.93 -2.69
C ASP A 197 -19.88 -5.86 -3.42
N CYS A 198 -18.78 -5.80 -2.67
CA CYS A 198 -17.45 -5.71 -3.26
C CYS A 198 -16.80 -7.09 -3.50
N GLY A 199 -17.54 -8.20 -3.45
CA GLY A 199 -16.99 -9.55 -3.63
C GLY A 199 -16.06 -10.03 -2.50
N ALA A 200 -16.18 -9.47 -1.30
CA ALA A 200 -15.41 -9.87 -0.11
C ALA A 200 -16.30 -10.00 1.13
N PHE A 201 -16.16 -11.13 1.83
CA PHE A 201 -17.03 -11.53 2.94
C PHE A 201 -16.21 -12.13 4.09
N VAL A 202 -16.74 -12.04 5.31
CA VAL A 202 -16.39 -12.91 6.43
C VAL A 202 -17.60 -13.78 6.71
N LEU A 203 -17.44 -15.09 6.71
CA LEU A 203 -18.53 -16.06 6.83
C LEU A 203 -18.18 -17.14 7.86
N SER A 204 -19.20 -17.87 8.31
CA SER A 204 -19.04 -19.04 9.17
C SER A 204 -19.37 -20.32 8.38
N PRO A 205 -19.04 -21.53 8.90
CA PRO A 205 -19.32 -22.79 8.22
C PRO A 205 -20.80 -23.03 7.90
N ALA A 206 -21.73 -22.32 8.54
CA ALA A 206 -23.15 -22.40 8.20
C ALA A 206 -23.45 -21.98 6.74
N ILE A 207 -22.53 -21.27 6.07
CA ILE A 207 -22.65 -20.99 4.62
C ILE A 207 -22.73 -22.25 3.77
N PHE A 208 -22.09 -23.36 4.17
CA PHE A 208 -22.11 -24.59 3.38
C PHE A 208 -23.49 -25.25 3.36
N GLU A 209 -24.22 -25.16 4.47
CA GLU A 209 -25.62 -25.61 4.53
C GLU A 209 -26.53 -24.70 3.70
N ALA A 210 -26.34 -23.38 3.80
CA ALA A 210 -27.07 -22.41 2.98
C ALA A 210 -26.80 -22.63 1.47
N GLN A 211 -25.56 -22.95 1.10
CA GLN A 211 -25.16 -23.29 -0.26
C GLN A 211 -25.85 -24.56 -0.76
N ARG A 212 -25.92 -25.61 0.05
CA ARG A 212 -26.62 -26.86 -0.32
C ARG A 212 -28.11 -26.61 -0.57
N ARG A 213 -28.76 -25.79 0.26
CA ARG A 213 -30.18 -25.43 0.08
C ARG A 213 -30.40 -24.63 -1.20
N ALA A 214 -29.59 -23.59 -1.42
CA ALA A 214 -29.65 -22.80 -2.65
C ALA A 214 -29.45 -23.70 -3.89
N ALA A 215 -28.46 -24.59 -3.86
CA ALA A 215 -28.19 -25.51 -4.96
C ALA A 215 -29.32 -26.52 -5.20
N ALA A 216 -29.99 -27.01 -4.15
CA ALA A 216 -31.16 -27.88 -4.27
C ALA A 216 -32.36 -27.17 -4.94
N GLU A 217 -32.41 -25.85 -4.82
CA GLU A 217 -33.41 -24.98 -5.47
C GLU A 217 -32.95 -24.52 -6.87
N GLY A 218 -31.81 -25.03 -7.37
CA GLY A 218 -31.29 -24.72 -8.70
C GLY A 218 -30.35 -23.51 -8.77
N ASP A 219 -29.99 -22.90 -7.64
CA ASP A 219 -29.07 -21.76 -7.58
C ASP A 219 -27.74 -22.13 -6.89
N ALA A 220 -26.72 -22.43 -7.70
CA ALA A 220 -25.37 -22.74 -7.22
C ALA A 220 -24.45 -21.49 -7.14
N SER A 221 -25.01 -20.28 -7.23
CA SER A 221 -24.27 -19.03 -7.09
C SER A 221 -23.91 -18.72 -5.63
N LEU A 222 -22.88 -17.90 -5.46
CA LEU A 222 -22.47 -17.38 -4.16
C LEU A 222 -23.55 -16.44 -3.59
N SER A 223 -24.17 -15.61 -4.44
CA SER A 223 -25.27 -14.72 -4.04
C SER A 223 -26.47 -15.52 -3.50
N GLY A 224 -26.85 -16.62 -4.17
CA GLY A 224 -27.89 -17.54 -3.68
C GLY A 224 -27.58 -18.12 -2.32
N ALA A 225 -26.35 -18.64 -2.14
CA ALA A 225 -25.88 -19.16 -0.86
C ALA A 225 -25.89 -18.09 0.24
N ILE A 226 -25.44 -16.87 -0.07
CA ILE A 226 -25.40 -15.74 0.88
C ILE A 226 -26.81 -15.30 1.26
N CYS A 227 -27.77 -15.21 0.32
CA CYS A 227 -29.14 -14.86 0.64
C CYS A 227 -29.79 -15.90 1.59
N ARG A 228 -29.57 -17.19 1.36
CA ARG A 228 -30.06 -18.25 2.26
C ARG A 228 -29.36 -18.21 3.63
N PHE A 229 -28.08 -17.82 3.66
CA PHE A 229 -27.35 -17.62 4.89
C PHE A 229 -27.88 -16.40 5.66
N ALA A 230 -28.07 -15.26 5.00
CA ALA A 230 -28.55 -14.00 5.57
C ALA A 230 -29.93 -14.13 6.22
N ALA A 231 -30.79 -15.01 5.67
CA ALA A 231 -32.11 -15.31 6.22
C ALA A 231 -32.07 -15.96 7.62
N LEU A 232 -30.96 -16.63 7.97
CA LEU A 232 -30.79 -17.34 9.25
C LEU A 232 -29.72 -16.71 10.14
N HIS A 233 -28.76 -16.01 9.54
CA HIS A 233 -27.57 -15.48 10.20
C HIS A 233 -27.37 -14.02 9.77
N PRO A 234 -27.43 -13.06 10.72
CA PRO A 234 -27.20 -11.66 10.40
C PRO A 234 -25.81 -11.43 9.78
N ILE A 235 -25.76 -10.76 8.62
CA ILE A 235 -24.52 -10.31 7.99
C ILE A 235 -24.39 -8.80 8.23
N ALA A 236 -23.30 -8.36 8.87
CA ALA A 236 -23.03 -6.94 9.03
C ALA A 236 -22.54 -6.32 7.72
N ALA A 237 -23.08 -5.16 7.35
CA ALA A 237 -22.53 -4.37 6.25
C ALA A 237 -21.33 -3.54 6.74
N VAL A 238 -20.17 -3.76 6.13
CA VAL A 238 -18.94 -3.00 6.40
C VAL A 238 -18.71 -2.05 5.22
N PRO A 239 -18.83 -0.73 5.41
CA PRO A 239 -18.66 0.21 4.30
C PRO A 239 -17.20 0.26 3.83
N LEU A 240 -17.01 0.44 2.53
CA LEU A 240 -15.70 0.71 1.95
C LEU A 240 -15.10 1.98 2.58
N PRO A 241 -13.88 1.93 3.14
CA PRO A 241 -13.29 3.08 3.81
C PRO A 241 -13.17 4.30 2.90
N PRO A 242 -13.36 5.54 3.42
CA PRO A 242 -13.22 6.74 2.62
C PRO A 242 -11.85 6.82 1.90
N GLY A 243 -11.89 7.03 0.59
CA GLY A 243 -10.70 7.11 -0.26
C GLY A 243 -10.11 5.76 -0.68
N ALA A 244 -10.61 4.64 -0.15
CA ALA A 244 -10.34 3.32 -0.70
C ALA A 244 -11.11 3.13 -2.01
N TRP A 245 -10.62 2.23 -2.84
CA TRP A 245 -11.26 1.85 -4.10
C TRP A 245 -11.21 0.34 -4.30
N TRP A 246 -12.17 -0.16 -5.08
CA TRP A 246 -12.21 -1.53 -5.59
C TRP A 246 -12.64 -1.53 -7.07
N HIS A 247 -12.39 -2.63 -7.79
CA HIS A 247 -12.83 -2.86 -9.17
C HIS A 247 -13.18 -4.33 -9.36
N ASP A 248 -14.30 -4.64 -10.01
CA ASP A 248 -14.62 -5.92 -10.61
C ASP A 248 -14.09 -5.97 -12.06
N LEU A 249 -13.32 -7.01 -12.40
CA LEU A 249 -12.62 -7.05 -13.69
C LEU A 249 -13.33 -7.97 -14.69
N ASP A 250 -14.29 -7.43 -15.42
CA ASP A 250 -15.11 -8.17 -16.38
C ASP A 250 -14.87 -7.81 -17.85
N THR A 251 -14.38 -6.60 -18.11
CA THR A 251 -14.18 -6.07 -19.45
C THR A 251 -12.80 -5.43 -19.62
N PRO A 252 -12.34 -5.23 -20.87
CA PRO A 252 -11.13 -4.46 -21.13
C PRO A 252 -11.18 -3.01 -20.60
N VAL A 253 -12.37 -2.43 -20.45
CA VAL A 253 -12.55 -1.07 -19.89
C VAL A 253 -12.19 -1.07 -18.41
N ASP A 254 -12.67 -2.07 -17.66
CA ASP A 254 -12.43 -2.22 -16.22
C ASP A 254 -10.95 -2.42 -15.95
N VAL A 255 -10.27 -3.23 -16.78
CA VAL A 255 -8.82 -3.41 -16.68
C VAL A 255 -8.06 -2.09 -16.86
N ARG A 256 -8.50 -1.21 -17.76
CA ARG A 256 -7.90 0.12 -17.94
C ARG A 256 -8.21 1.03 -16.75
N ALA A 257 -9.43 0.96 -16.19
CA ALA A 257 -9.81 1.70 -14.99
C ALA A 257 -8.97 1.26 -13.78
N ALA A 258 -8.95 -0.02 -13.47
CA ALA A 258 -8.16 -0.61 -12.39
C ALA A 258 -6.66 -0.35 -12.55
N ARG A 259 -6.10 -0.43 -13.77
CA ARG A 259 -4.69 -0.09 -14.02
C ARG A 259 -4.38 1.38 -13.69
N ARG A 260 -5.31 2.31 -13.93
CA ARG A 260 -5.18 3.72 -13.54
C ARG A 260 -5.25 3.87 -12.02
N SER A 261 -6.17 3.18 -11.36
CA SER A 261 -6.33 3.19 -9.89
C SER A 261 -5.08 2.63 -9.19
N VAL A 262 -4.58 1.47 -9.63
CA VAL A 262 -3.31 0.88 -9.16
C VAL A 262 -2.14 1.84 -9.34
N ARG A 263 -2.01 2.49 -10.50
CA ARG A 263 -0.91 3.46 -10.70
C ARG A 263 -1.04 4.65 -9.77
N ARG A 264 -2.26 5.17 -9.56
CA ARG A 264 -2.51 6.33 -8.68
C ARG A 264 -2.22 5.98 -7.23
N SER A 265 -2.52 4.76 -6.77
CA SER A 265 -2.25 4.30 -5.41
C SER A 265 -0.76 4.17 -5.07
N LEU A 266 0.14 4.23 -6.07
CA LEU A 266 1.58 4.24 -5.84
C LEU A 266 2.11 5.55 -5.26
N ARG A 267 1.34 6.64 -5.40
CA ARG A 267 1.66 7.95 -4.81
C ARG A 267 1.43 7.92 -3.31
N LYS A 268 2.28 8.62 -2.56
CA LYS A 268 2.14 8.74 -1.10
C LYS A 268 1.49 10.09 -0.75
N PRO A 269 0.59 10.15 0.25
CA PRO A 269 0.08 11.44 0.75
C PRO A 269 1.20 12.37 1.20
N ALA A 270 2.28 11.79 1.74
CA ALA A 270 3.48 12.49 2.19
C ALA A 270 4.41 13.00 1.07
N ASP A 271 4.12 12.74 -0.22
CA ASP A 271 4.94 13.21 -1.33
C ASP A 271 4.98 14.74 -1.38
N GLY A 272 6.19 15.30 -1.43
CA GLY A 272 6.45 16.72 -1.67
C GLY A 272 6.01 17.18 -3.06
N PRO A 273 6.03 18.49 -3.35
CA PRO A 273 5.52 19.06 -4.59
C PRO A 273 6.28 18.54 -5.82
N VAL A 274 7.60 18.43 -5.75
CA VAL A 274 8.42 17.92 -6.87
C VAL A 274 8.11 16.46 -7.13
N SER A 275 8.06 15.64 -6.08
CA SER A 275 7.66 14.24 -6.20
C SER A 275 6.26 14.14 -6.81
N ARG A 276 5.28 14.88 -6.29
CA ARG A 276 3.88 14.81 -6.71
C ARG A 276 3.69 15.21 -8.18
N PHE A 277 4.27 16.33 -8.60
CA PHE A 277 3.98 16.94 -9.90
C PHE A 277 5.01 16.61 -10.99
N LEU A 278 6.25 16.28 -10.62
CA LEU A 278 7.32 15.96 -11.58
C LEU A 278 7.74 14.49 -11.53
N ASN A 279 8.16 13.97 -10.36
CA ASN A 279 8.76 12.64 -10.30
C ASN A 279 7.71 11.53 -10.48
N ARG A 280 6.62 11.54 -9.71
CA ARG A 280 5.58 10.49 -9.69
C ARG A 280 4.93 10.24 -11.05
N PRO A 281 4.61 11.27 -11.88
CA PRO A 281 4.17 11.02 -13.25
C PRO A 281 5.14 10.14 -14.04
N ILE A 282 6.45 10.28 -13.84
CA ILE A 282 7.47 9.53 -14.55
C ILE A 282 7.70 8.17 -13.86
N SER A 283 8.04 8.17 -12.57
CA SER A 283 8.38 6.98 -11.79
C SER A 283 7.26 5.93 -11.82
N THR A 284 6.00 6.33 -11.59
CA THR A 284 4.89 5.36 -11.55
C THR A 284 4.64 4.70 -12.90
N ARG A 285 4.93 5.39 -14.01
CA ARG A 285 4.85 4.78 -15.36
C ARG A 285 5.99 3.80 -15.57
N MET A 286 7.21 4.15 -15.14
CA MET A 286 8.36 3.25 -15.15
C MET A 286 8.08 2.00 -14.33
N SER A 287 7.64 2.16 -13.08
CA SER A 287 7.27 1.07 -12.17
C SER A 287 6.23 0.13 -12.78
N MET A 288 5.16 0.67 -13.35
CA MET A 288 4.12 -0.13 -14.03
C MET A 288 4.63 -0.88 -15.27
N ALA A 289 5.65 -0.36 -15.95
CA ALA A 289 6.24 -0.99 -17.14
C ALA A 289 7.25 -2.09 -16.77
N ILE A 290 8.10 -1.84 -15.77
CA ILE A 290 9.18 -2.77 -15.40
C ILE A 290 8.73 -3.85 -14.41
N SER A 291 7.64 -3.64 -13.66
CA SER A 291 7.18 -4.57 -12.62
C SER A 291 6.95 -6.00 -13.13
N ARG A 292 6.59 -6.17 -14.42
CA ARG A 292 6.42 -7.50 -15.04
C ARG A 292 7.69 -8.35 -15.02
N PHE A 293 8.87 -7.73 -14.99
CA PHE A 293 10.16 -8.41 -14.92
C PHE A 293 10.56 -8.79 -13.50
N ARG A 294 9.73 -8.41 -12.51
CA ARG A 294 9.95 -8.66 -11.08
C ARG A 294 11.33 -8.20 -10.57
N PRO A 295 11.78 -6.96 -10.89
CA PRO A 295 13.06 -6.46 -10.39
C PRO A 295 13.05 -6.42 -8.85
N SER A 296 14.20 -6.70 -8.23
CA SER A 296 14.36 -6.54 -6.79
C SER A 296 14.28 -5.04 -6.43
N PRO A 297 13.47 -4.62 -5.44
CA PRO A 297 13.44 -3.24 -4.97
C PRO A 297 14.84 -2.72 -4.63
N GLY A 298 15.64 -3.49 -3.90
CA GLY A 298 17.01 -3.08 -3.53
C GLY A 298 17.94 -2.90 -4.74
N ALA A 299 17.72 -3.63 -5.84
CA ALA A 299 18.50 -3.41 -7.07
C ALA A 299 18.16 -2.06 -7.70
N ILE A 300 16.89 -1.63 -7.62
CA ILE A 300 16.47 -0.29 -8.07
C ILE A 300 17.10 0.78 -7.19
N SER A 301 17.15 0.59 -5.86
CA SER A 301 17.83 1.53 -4.94
C SER A 301 19.32 1.68 -5.28
N VAL A 302 20.01 0.58 -5.61
CA VAL A 302 21.40 0.62 -6.07
C VAL A 302 21.54 1.38 -7.39
N ILE A 303 20.63 1.19 -8.35
CA ILE A 303 20.63 1.95 -9.61
C ILE A 303 20.43 3.45 -9.34
N ALA A 304 19.51 3.83 -8.44
CA ALA A 304 19.31 5.22 -8.05
C ALA A 304 20.59 5.83 -7.45
N LEU A 305 21.29 5.09 -6.59
CA LEU A 305 22.57 5.53 -6.03
C LEU A 305 23.66 5.68 -7.11
N LEU A 306 23.74 4.75 -8.07
CA LEU A 306 24.70 4.85 -9.18
C LEU A 306 24.44 6.09 -10.05
N LEU A 307 23.16 6.42 -10.31
CA LEU A 307 22.80 7.66 -11.01
C LEU A 307 23.24 8.90 -10.21
N CYS A 308 23.08 8.88 -8.88
CA CYS A 308 23.58 9.94 -8.02
C CYS A 308 25.11 10.05 -8.07
N ALA A 309 25.84 8.92 -8.08
CA ALA A 309 27.30 8.90 -8.18
C ALA A 309 27.81 9.45 -9.53
N ILE A 310 27.14 9.12 -10.62
CA ILE A 310 27.42 9.68 -11.95
C ILE A 310 27.14 11.19 -11.98
N GLY A 311 26.01 11.62 -11.39
CA GLY A 311 25.67 13.03 -11.25
C GLY A 311 26.70 13.80 -10.44
N SER A 312 27.05 13.29 -9.26
CA SER A 312 28.08 13.84 -8.38
C SER A 312 29.44 13.98 -9.07
N SER A 313 29.91 12.92 -9.74
CA SER A 313 31.17 12.96 -10.50
C SER A 313 31.13 13.99 -11.61
N SER A 314 30.00 14.12 -12.31
CA SER A 314 29.81 15.12 -13.35
C SER A 314 29.83 16.54 -12.79
N LEU A 315 29.21 16.76 -11.62
CA LEU A 315 29.28 18.04 -10.91
C LEU A 315 30.71 18.38 -10.53
N ALA A 316 31.45 17.45 -9.91
CA ALA A 316 32.85 17.63 -9.52
C ALA A 316 33.76 18.03 -10.69
N LEU A 317 33.47 17.54 -11.90
CA LEU A 317 34.18 17.88 -13.13
C LEU A 317 33.70 19.20 -13.79
N GLY A 318 32.86 19.98 -13.12
CA GLY A 318 32.29 21.22 -13.65
C GLY A 318 31.23 21.04 -14.75
N LYS A 319 30.80 19.81 -15.02
CA LYS A 319 29.79 19.49 -16.05
C LYS A 319 28.37 19.67 -15.49
N GLY A 320 28.03 20.91 -15.15
CA GLY A 320 26.80 21.27 -14.45
C GLY A 320 25.51 20.75 -15.09
N ILE A 321 25.39 20.81 -16.42
CA ILE A 321 24.21 20.30 -17.16
C ILE A 321 24.04 18.79 -16.94
N ALA A 322 25.09 18.00 -17.20
CA ALA A 322 25.06 16.56 -17.01
C ALA A 322 24.81 16.19 -15.54
N GLY A 323 25.51 16.85 -14.62
CA GLY A 323 25.36 16.64 -13.19
C GLY A 323 23.93 16.89 -12.72
N GLY A 324 23.31 18.02 -13.09
CA GLY A 324 21.94 18.34 -12.71
C GLY A 324 20.91 17.35 -13.26
N ILE A 325 21.06 16.92 -14.53
CA ILE A 325 20.18 15.91 -15.14
C ILE A 325 20.26 14.59 -14.38
N PHE A 326 21.46 14.09 -14.09
CA PHE A 326 21.64 12.82 -13.39
C PHE A 326 21.17 12.86 -11.93
N VAL A 327 21.36 13.99 -11.22
CA VAL A 327 20.81 14.18 -9.87
C VAL A 327 19.28 14.12 -9.89
N GLN A 328 18.65 14.83 -10.82
CA GLN A 328 17.19 14.81 -10.94
C GLN A 328 16.68 13.43 -11.36
N LEU A 329 17.36 12.75 -12.29
CA LEU A 329 17.01 11.39 -12.70
C LEU A 329 17.15 10.41 -11.54
N GLY A 330 18.21 10.51 -10.73
CA GLY A 330 18.39 9.78 -9.48
C GLY A 330 17.19 9.96 -8.56
N SER A 331 16.74 11.20 -8.34
CA SER A 331 15.54 11.50 -7.53
C SER A 331 14.23 10.91 -8.08
N VAL A 332 14.11 10.74 -9.40
CA VAL A 332 12.94 10.08 -10.02
C VAL A 332 13.01 8.56 -9.83
N VAL A 333 14.18 7.96 -10.08
CA VAL A 333 14.40 6.50 -9.99
C VAL A 333 14.37 6.02 -8.54
N ASP A 334 14.82 6.84 -7.60
CA ASP A 334 14.69 6.61 -6.16
C ASP A 334 13.27 6.21 -5.78
N GLY A 335 12.26 6.96 -6.25
CA GLY A 335 10.86 6.63 -5.96
C GLY A 335 10.37 5.29 -6.53
N VAL A 336 11.05 4.70 -7.51
CA VAL A 336 10.64 3.47 -8.22
C VAL A 336 10.80 2.24 -7.32
N ASP A 337 11.77 2.20 -6.42
CA ASP A 337 12.04 1.00 -5.61
C ASP A 337 10.86 0.66 -4.68
N GLY A 338 10.31 1.65 -3.99
CA GLY A 338 9.21 1.52 -3.07
C GLY A 338 7.90 1.35 -3.82
N GLU A 339 7.76 1.95 -5.01
CA GLU A 339 6.63 1.68 -5.90
C GLU A 339 6.61 0.22 -6.35
N ILE A 340 7.76 -0.34 -6.74
CA ILE A 340 7.92 -1.75 -7.08
C ILE A 340 7.65 -2.64 -5.86
N ALA A 341 8.19 -2.29 -4.69
CA ALA A 341 7.95 -3.03 -3.46
C ALA A 341 6.46 -3.09 -3.09
N ARG A 342 5.72 -1.97 -3.24
CA ARG A 342 4.27 -1.92 -3.02
C ARG A 342 3.50 -2.70 -4.08
N LEU A 343 3.83 -2.54 -5.37
CA LEU A 343 3.17 -3.27 -6.45
C LEU A 343 3.25 -4.79 -6.25
N GLN A 344 4.40 -5.27 -5.78
CA GLN A 344 4.72 -6.70 -5.66
C GLN A 344 4.47 -7.29 -4.26
N TYR A 345 3.91 -6.53 -3.30
CA TYR A 345 3.73 -6.99 -1.91
C TYR A 345 5.06 -7.47 -1.26
N ARG A 346 6.14 -6.72 -1.52
CA ARG A 346 7.51 -6.96 -1.02
C ARG A 346 8.06 -5.80 -0.18
N THR A 347 7.18 -4.99 0.39
CA THR A 347 7.56 -3.98 1.39
C THR A 347 8.16 -4.66 2.62
N SER A 348 9.24 -4.09 3.16
CA SER A 348 9.91 -4.63 4.36
C SER A 348 10.57 -3.51 5.16
N ALA A 349 10.74 -3.73 6.47
CA ALA A 349 11.46 -2.81 7.34
C ALA A 349 12.93 -2.64 6.92
N TRP A 350 13.59 -3.74 6.54
CA TRP A 350 14.95 -3.70 6.00
C TRP A 350 15.04 -2.86 4.73
N GLY A 351 14.11 -3.04 3.78
CA GLY A 351 14.07 -2.23 2.56
C GLY A 351 13.91 -0.74 2.86
N ALA A 352 13.01 -0.38 3.79
CA ALA A 352 12.82 1.01 4.20
C ALA A 352 14.05 1.61 4.91
N LEU A 353 14.78 0.80 5.69
CA LEU A 353 16.04 1.21 6.30
C LEU A 353 17.12 1.47 5.24
N MET A 354 17.30 0.54 4.30
CA MET A 354 18.28 0.66 3.23
C MET A 354 17.99 1.85 2.30
N ASP A 355 16.73 2.06 1.92
CA ASP A 355 16.25 3.23 1.18
C ASP A 355 16.71 4.53 1.86
N GLY A 356 16.39 4.69 3.15
CA GLY A 356 16.81 5.85 3.93
C GLY A 356 18.33 6.04 4.03
N MET A 357 19.11 4.95 4.16
CA MET A 357 20.57 5.02 4.23
C MET A 357 21.21 5.38 2.89
N LEU A 358 20.80 4.73 1.80
CA LEU A 358 21.33 4.99 0.46
C LEU A 358 21.00 6.42 0.00
N ASP A 359 19.84 6.94 0.39
CA ASP A 359 19.48 8.34 0.22
C ASP A 359 20.47 9.31 0.86
N ARG A 360 20.95 9.00 2.07
CA ARG A 360 21.95 9.84 2.76
C ARG A 360 23.30 9.80 2.07
N ILE A 361 23.71 8.62 1.62
CA ILE A 361 24.95 8.46 0.86
C ILE A 361 24.87 9.25 -0.45
N GLY A 362 23.75 9.15 -1.17
CA GLY A 362 23.50 9.91 -2.40
C GLY A 362 23.52 11.42 -2.16
N ASP A 363 22.82 11.90 -1.12
CA ASP A 363 22.83 13.32 -0.75
C ASP A 363 24.26 13.81 -0.44
N ALA A 364 25.06 13.01 0.28
CA ALA A 364 26.43 13.34 0.61
C ALA A 364 27.36 13.39 -0.61
N MET A 365 27.19 12.45 -1.55
CA MET A 365 27.89 12.47 -2.83
C MET A 365 27.60 13.77 -3.58
N VAL A 366 26.32 14.13 -3.74
CA VAL A 366 25.93 15.36 -4.46
C VAL A 366 26.53 16.62 -3.82
N VAL A 367 26.49 16.73 -2.49
CA VAL A 367 27.12 17.85 -1.77
C VAL A 367 28.63 17.88 -2.01
N ALA A 368 29.30 16.73 -1.94
CA ALA A 368 30.74 16.65 -2.22
C ALA A 368 31.06 17.07 -3.66
N GLY A 369 30.29 16.60 -4.65
CA GLY A 369 30.47 16.98 -6.05
C GLY A 369 30.31 18.48 -6.29
N LEU A 370 29.32 19.13 -5.67
CA LEU A 370 29.16 20.58 -5.72
C LEU A 370 30.32 21.31 -5.05
N ALA A 371 30.74 20.87 -3.87
CA ALA A 371 31.81 21.51 -3.12
C ALA A 371 33.15 21.43 -3.87
N ILE A 372 33.47 20.27 -4.45
CA ILE A 372 34.67 20.09 -5.29
C ILE A 372 34.62 21.04 -6.48
N TRP A 373 33.48 21.15 -7.16
CA TRP A 373 33.33 22.07 -8.29
C TRP A 373 33.56 23.53 -7.86
N VAL A 374 32.94 23.95 -6.76
CA VAL A 374 33.08 25.32 -6.23
C VAL A 374 34.54 25.67 -5.91
N VAL A 375 35.26 24.75 -5.26
CA VAL A 375 36.67 24.93 -4.88
C VAL A 375 37.56 24.91 -6.12
N HIS A 376 37.39 23.93 -7.01
CA HIS A 376 38.20 23.77 -8.21
C HIS A 376 38.15 25.01 -9.11
N ASP A 377 36.96 25.58 -9.30
CA ASP A 377 36.76 26.77 -10.15
C ASP A 377 36.96 28.09 -9.37
N GLY A 378 37.32 28.03 -8.08
CA GLY A 378 37.60 29.20 -7.25
C GLY A 378 36.43 30.18 -7.12
N MET A 379 35.18 29.69 -7.13
CA MET A 379 33.99 30.56 -7.20
C MET A 379 33.78 31.39 -5.93
N ILE A 380 34.19 30.85 -4.78
CA ILE A 380 34.25 31.51 -3.47
C ILE A 380 35.49 30.98 -2.74
N GLY A 381 35.92 31.64 -1.67
CA GLY A 381 37.06 31.15 -0.89
C GLY A 381 36.82 29.75 -0.30
N ASP A 382 37.85 28.90 -0.30
CA ASP A 382 37.77 27.48 0.08
C ASP A 382 37.12 27.26 1.46
N VAL A 383 37.43 28.12 2.43
CA VAL A 383 36.83 28.08 3.77
C VAL A 383 35.31 28.20 3.71
N TRP A 384 34.79 29.09 2.86
CA TRP A 384 33.34 29.27 2.69
C TRP A 384 32.71 28.09 1.94
N ALA A 385 33.40 27.54 0.94
CA ALA A 385 32.94 26.35 0.22
C ALA A 385 32.82 25.13 1.16
N ILE A 386 33.85 24.91 1.97
CA ILE A 386 33.87 23.86 3.00
C ILE A 386 32.76 24.11 4.04
N GLY A 387 32.64 25.35 4.54
CA GLY A 387 31.60 25.72 5.50
C GLY A 387 30.18 25.45 4.98
N LEU A 388 29.90 25.78 3.72
CA LEU A 388 28.62 25.48 3.07
C LEU A 388 28.39 23.98 2.92
N ALA A 389 29.41 23.21 2.53
CA ALA A 389 29.31 21.76 2.38
C ALA A 389 29.03 21.08 3.73
N VAL A 390 29.78 21.44 4.78
CA VAL A 390 29.55 20.94 6.14
C VAL A 390 28.16 21.32 6.62
N GLY A 391 27.75 22.59 6.45
CA GLY A 391 26.41 23.04 6.82
C GLY A 391 25.30 22.26 6.09
N ALA A 392 25.49 21.98 4.80
CA ALA A 392 24.53 21.23 3.99
C ALA A 392 24.39 19.77 4.46
N LEU A 393 25.50 19.11 4.77
CA LEU A 393 25.52 17.75 5.31
C LEU A 393 24.90 17.70 6.71
N THR A 394 25.36 18.56 7.62
CA THR A 394 24.85 18.63 9.00
C THR A 394 23.37 18.95 9.02
N GLY A 395 22.91 19.94 8.25
CA GLY A 395 21.49 20.30 8.15
C GLY A 395 20.63 19.15 7.60
N SER A 396 21.11 18.45 6.56
CA SER A 396 20.40 17.32 5.96
C SER A 396 20.27 16.13 6.92
N LEU A 397 21.35 15.79 7.63
CA LEU A 397 21.38 14.70 8.61
C LEU A 397 20.56 15.05 9.84
N LEU A 398 20.70 16.25 10.38
CA LEU A 398 19.98 16.68 11.59
C LEU A 398 18.47 16.78 11.31
N SER A 399 18.05 17.33 10.16
CA SER A 399 16.64 17.34 9.78
C SER A 399 16.05 15.92 9.77
N MET A 400 16.75 14.92 9.21
CA MET A 400 16.27 13.53 9.24
C MET A 400 16.28 12.94 10.65
N ALA A 401 17.42 13.03 11.35
CA ALA A 401 17.60 12.47 12.69
C ALA A 401 16.57 13.01 13.68
N THR A 402 16.24 14.31 13.60
CA THR A 402 15.18 14.91 14.42
C THR A 402 13.83 14.27 14.11
N LYS A 403 13.48 14.06 12.84
CA LYS A 403 12.21 13.41 12.45
C LYS A 403 12.13 11.97 12.97
N ASP A 404 13.20 11.20 12.81
CA ASP A 404 13.24 9.81 13.28
C ASP A 404 13.22 9.74 14.80
N ARG A 405 13.86 10.69 15.50
CA ARG A 405 13.88 10.76 16.95
C ARG A 405 12.53 11.17 17.55
N ILE A 406 11.83 12.13 16.94
CA ILE A 406 10.44 12.47 17.31
C ILE A 406 9.56 11.22 17.26
N ARG A 407 9.67 10.44 16.17
CA ARG A 407 8.94 9.17 16.01
C ARG A 407 9.32 8.12 17.03
N ALA A 408 10.62 7.96 17.29
CA ALA A 408 11.12 6.98 18.25
C ALA A 408 10.67 7.31 19.69
N LEU A 409 10.53 8.60 20.01
CA LEU A 409 10.06 9.07 21.31
C LEU A 409 8.53 9.10 21.42
N GLY A 410 7.78 8.70 20.39
CA GLY A 410 6.32 8.74 20.39
C GLY A 410 5.73 10.16 20.48
N MET A 411 6.53 11.18 20.16
CA MET A 411 6.09 12.56 20.19
C MET A 411 5.14 12.84 19.02
N ARG A 412 4.20 13.77 19.22
CA ARG A 412 3.26 14.20 18.18
C ARG A 412 4.02 14.76 16.98
N GLU A 413 3.83 14.16 15.82
CA GLU A 413 4.43 14.66 14.57
C GLU A 413 3.83 16.02 14.21
N ALA A 414 4.70 16.95 13.79
CA ALA A 414 4.26 18.23 13.28
C ALA A 414 3.43 18.05 11.99
N PRO A 415 2.30 18.77 11.81
CA PRO A 415 1.57 18.80 10.55
C PRO A 415 2.41 19.57 9.52
N GLU A 416 3.32 18.87 8.85
CA GLU A 416 4.27 19.45 7.92
C GLU A 416 3.68 19.74 6.54
N ASP A 417 2.39 19.54 6.31
CA ASP A 417 1.81 19.58 4.96
C ASP A 417 1.99 20.95 4.28
N ARG A 418 1.79 22.04 5.02
CA ARG A 418 2.03 23.41 4.51
C ARG A 418 3.51 23.70 4.27
N LEU A 419 4.38 23.26 5.19
CA LEU A 419 5.82 23.46 5.09
C LEU A 419 6.44 22.65 3.95
N ARG A 420 5.98 21.41 3.77
CA ARG A 420 6.35 20.53 2.66
C ARG A 420 5.84 21.05 1.33
N LEU A 421 4.67 21.69 1.30
CA LEU A 421 4.18 22.33 0.08
C LEU A 421 5.03 23.54 -0.31
N LEU A 422 5.50 24.32 0.67
CA LEU A 422 6.24 25.57 0.44
C LEU A 422 7.74 25.36 0.16
N LEU A 423 8.42 24.56 0.99
CA LEU A 423 9.88 24.35 0.92
C LEU A 423 10.25 23.01 0.27
N GLY A 424 9.27 22.11 0.13
CA GLY A 424 9.49 20.75 -0.35
C GLY A 424 10.25 19.85 0.63
N GLY A 425 10.37 18.58 0.26
CA GLY A 425 11.18 17.61 0.99
C GLY A 425 12.57 17.48 0.38
N ARG A 426 13.13 16.27 0.45
CA ARG A 426 14.38 15.92 -0.24
C ARG A 426 14.27 16.13 -1.76
N ASP A 427 13.12 15.78 -2.34
CA ASP A 427 12.77 15.94 -3.75
C ASP A 427 12.96 17.37 -4.26
N ALA A 428 12.48 18.37 -3.51
CA ALA A 428 12.64 19.76 -3.91
C ALA A 428 14.09 20.25 -3.79
N ARG A 429 14.82 19.81 -2.77
CA ARG A 429 16.24 20.17 -2.62
C ARG A 429 17.06 19.66 -3.80
N LEU A 430 16.85 18.41 -4.21
CA LEU A 430 17.56 17.82 -5.34
C LEU A 430 17.21 18.54 -6.66
N LEU A 431 15.96 18.96 -6.84
CA LEU A 431 15.58 19.78 -8.00
C LEU A 431 16.25 21.16 -7.98
N LEU A 432 16.30 21.84 -6.83
CA LEU A 432 17.00 23.13 -6.70
C LEU A 432 18.49 22.99 -7.01
N VAL A 433 19.12 21.92 -6.52
CA VAL A 433 20.51 21.57 -6.88
C VAL A 433 20.65 21.35 -8.38
N ALA A 434 19.75 20.59 -9.00
CA ALA A 434 19.79 20.33 -10.43
C ALA A 434 19.67 21.61 -11.25
N ILE A 435 18.75 22.51 -10.89
CA ILE A 435 18.56 23.81 -11.55
C ILE A 435 19.82 24.67 -11.38
N ALA A 436 20.36 24.78 -10.17
CA ALA A 436 21.57 25.55 -9.89
C ALA A 436 22.78 25.02 -10.65
N ALA A 437 22.92 23.69 -10.75
CA ALA A 437 23.98 23.04 -11.51
C ALA A 437 23.86 23.31 -13.01
N VAL A 438 22.66 23.15 -13.59
CA VAL A 438 22.41 23.45 -15.01
C VAL A 438 22.69 24.92 -15.33
N ALA A 439 22.40 25.83 -14.39
CA ALA A 439 22.69 27.26 -14.53
C ALA A 439 24.17 27.62 -14.36
N GLY A 440 25.06 26.67 -14.05
CA GLY A 440 26.48 26.95 -13.79
C GLY A 440 26.71 27.65 -12.45
N ARG A 441 25.82 27.45 -11.48
CA ARG A 441 25.76 28.18 -10.20
C ARG A 441 25.81 27.24 -8.98
N PRO A 442 26.84 26.39 -8.82
CA PRO A 442 26.87 25.35 -7.78
C PRO A 442 26.85 25.89 -6.35
N VAL A 443 27.38 27.10 -6.11
CA VAL A 443 27.31 27.78 -4.80
C VAL A 443 25.86 27.92 -4.35
N TRP A 444 24.95 28.32 -5.26
CA TRP A 444 23.52 28.45 -4.95
C TRP A 444 22.85 27.10 -4.69
N GLY A 445 23.37 26.01 -5.28
CA GLY A 445 22.94 24.65 -4.94
C GLY A 445 23.25 24.29 -3.48
N LEU A 446 24.48 24.57 -3.02
CA LEU A 446 24.87 24.35 -1.62
C LEU A 446 24.05 25.23 -0.66
N VAL A 447 23.92 26.52 -0.98
CA VAL A 447 23.10 27.46 -0.18
C VAL A 447 21.65 26.99 -0.09
N ALA A 448 21.06 26.53 -1.20
CA ALA A 448 19.70 26.01 -1.21
C ALA A 448 19.54 24.82 -0.24
N ILE A 449 20.50 23.88 -0.19
CA ILE A 449 20.44 22.76 0.76
C ILE A 449 20.50 23.27 2.20
N VAL A 450 21.46 24.15 2.53
CA VAL A 450 21.61 24.72 3.88
C VAL A 450 20.34 25.42 4.33
N VAL A 451 19.83 26.34 3.52
CA VAL A 451 18.65 27.15 3.86
C VAL A 451 17.42 26.27 4.03
N THR A 452 17.13 25.41 3.05
CA THR A 452 15.91 24.58 3.11
C THR A 452 15.93 23.58 4.25
N THR A 453 17.08 22.95 4.54
CA THR A 453 17.20 22.01 5.66
C THR A 453 17.12 22.70 7.02
N THR A 454 17.75 23.86 7.17
CA THR A 454 17.71 24.65 8.40
C THR A 454 16.31 25.16 8.69
N VAL A 455 15.64 25.76 7.70
CA VAL A 455 14.27 26.26 7.86
C VAL A 455 13.32 25.10 8.16
N THR A 456 13.46 23.96 7.48
CA THR A 456 12.63 22.77 7.75
C THR A 456 12.84 22.25 9.18
N LEU A 457 14.08 22.19 9.64
CA LEU A 457 14.42 21.75 10.99
C LEU A 457 13.82 22.69 12.05
N ILE A 458 14.02 24.00 11.92
CA ILE A 458 13.49 25.00 12.87
C ILE A 458 11.97 24.92 12.91
N ALA A 459 11.31 24.91 11.75
CA ALA A 459 9.85 24.84 11.69
C ALA A 459 9.31 23.54 12.33
N ARG A 460 9.99 22.41 12.13
CA ARG A 460 9.65 21.14 12.81
C ARG A 460 9.77 21.25 14.32
N LEU A 461 10.90 21.77 14.82
CA LEU A 461 11.13 21.92 16.26
C LEU A 461 10.12 22.88 16.92
N VAL A 462 9.82 24.01 16.28
CA VAL A 462 8.80 24.95 16.76
C VAL A 462 7.41 24.31 16.79
N ALA A 463 7.04 23.55 15.75
CA ALA A 463 5.75 22.87 15.71
C ALA A 463 5.62 21.80 16.80
N VAL A 464 6.69 21.04 17.05
CA VAL A 464 6.72 20.06 18.14
C VAL A 464 6.65 20.74 19.50
N ALA A 465 7.43 21.80 19.73
CA ALA A 465 7.42 22.56 20.98
C ALA A 465 6.03 23.11 21.30
N ARG A 466 5.35 23.73 20.33
CA ARG A 466 3.97 24.22 20.48
C ARG A 466 2.94 23.13 20.76
N SER A 467 3.23 21.89 20.38
CA SER A 467 2.35 20.75 20.67
C SER A 467 2.66 20.05 21.99
N ALA A 468 3.81 20.36 22.60
CA ALA A 468 4.25 19.80 23.86
C ALA A 468 3.81 20.64 25.07
N ASP A 469 3.45 21.91 24.88
CA ASP A 469 2.85 22.76 25.91
C ASP A 469 1.34 22.47 26.03
N PRO A 470 0.86 21.89 27.14
CA PRO A 470 -0.57 21.82 27.42
C PRO A 470 -1.02 23.17 27.98
N THR A 471 -1.84 23.90 27.23
CA THR A 471 -2.78 24.86 27.83
C THR A 471 -4.02 24.13 28.30
#